data_AF-A0A495QLN9-F1
#
_entry.id   AF-A0A495QLN9-F1
#
_cell.length_a   1.000
_cell.length_b   1.000
_cell.length_c   1.000
_cell.angle_alpha   90.00
_cell.angle_beta   90.00
_cell.angle_gamma   90.00
#
_symmetry.space_group_name_H-M   'P 1'
#
loop_
_entity.id
_entity.type
_entity.pdbx_description
1 polymer ?
#
loop_
_entity_poly.entity_id
_entity_poly.type
_entity_poly.pdbx_seq_one_letter_code
_entity_poly.pdbx_strand_id
1 'polypeptide(L)'
;MASILGKHSRPDSDDRADSDDRGDRAGAADHAPEHSSPSAAGRAWAARGRLPLVACAWVAAYGALRVYWASGHRPDDLSPVGTDLVAFTGWAAAALCGATAVVLAALAVPRAATLGPLPRRALSAAAWTAALCLVASGALLLLDVIGAVLPGLGVRFYPLGALSRAACVTGGILTGLSARAHARRVRPGCVRCGRRPGAAGPLTHTPAWAFAAAYLAVAGCLTRVAAQAAVGFGRSPLSGGPSAVLFEAGFLLGGCLLPPALVHSFGRTWPRFVPALRGRRVPRRLVLWPGTAISGGLTVYFGLMLLQMIWERLHGRNPFPAEGGLDLPESFFWVAVPSYLLWGAGMAVAAHAYARRTRVPCPSCAPTPEPAADFGSYGDLGADRDEGSGRGRQRHPERHPARRRGTRRRAR
;
A
#
# COMPACT_ATOMS: atom_id res chain seq x y z
N MET A 1 -4.15 -39.59 27.63
CA MET A 1 -5.43 -39.33 28.34
C MET A 1 -6.25 -38.38 27.47
N ALA A 2 -7.00 -38.93 26.51
CA ALA A 2 -8.47 -39.12 26.58
C ALA A 2 -9.21 -37.76 26.53
N SER A 3 -9.61 -37.30 25.34
CA SER A 3 -10.90 -37.58 24.67
C SER A 3 -11.98 -36.59 25.11
N ILE A 4 -12.48 -35.74 24.20
CA ILE A 4 -13.87 -35.26 24.10
C ILE A 4 -14.06 -34.78 22.66
N LEU A 5 -14.77 -35.60 21.89
CA LEU A 5 -15.17 -35.41 20.50
C LEU A 5 -16.70 -35.27 20.52
N GLY A 6 -17.20 -34.05 20.29
CA GLY A 6 -18.63 -33.76 20.20
C GLY A 6 -19.15 -33.96 18.78
N LYS A 7 -19.80 -35.09 18.53
CA LYS A 7 -20.66 -35.35 17.36
C LYS A 7 -21.92 -34.48 17.46
N HIS A 8 -22.21 -33.67 16.45
CA HIS A 8 -23.56 -33.15 16.22
C HIS A 8 -24.15 -33.78 14.96
N SER A 9 -25.26 -34.48 15.20
CA SER A 9 -26.10 -35.18 14.24
C SER A 9 -26.87 -34.20 13.37
N ARG A 10 -26.91 -34.48 12.06
CA ARG A 10 -27.90 -33.94 11.12
C ARG A 10 -29.21 -34.72 11.27
N PRO A 11 -30.37 -34.07 11.22
CA PRO A 11 -31.60 -34.73 10.79
C PRO A 11 -31.77 -34.58 9.27
N ASP A 12 -31.92 -35.72 8.61
CA ASP A 12 -32.68 -35.87 7.37
C ASP A 12 -34.15 -35.56 7.65
N SER A 13 -34.79 -34.85 6.73
CA SER A 13 -36.24 -34.82 6.60
C SER A 13 -36.57 -34.69 5.12
N ASP A 14 -36.89 -35.85 4.55
CA ASP A 14 -37.57 -36.05 3.28
C ASP A 14 -39.00 -35.47 3.29
N ASP A 15 -39.52 -35.31 2.07
CA ASP A 15 -40.91 -35.41 1.64
C ASP A 15 -41.94 -34.35 2.09
N ARG A 16 -42.40 -33.56 1.11
CA ARG A 16 -43.82 -33.40 0.75
C ARG A 16 -43.98 -32.57 -0.54
N ALA A 17 -44.56 -33.21 -1.56
CA ALA A 17 -45.87 -32.91 -2.17
C ALA A 17 -45.97 -31.48 -2.76
N ASP A 18 -45.91 -31.32 -4.08
CA ASP A 18 -47.03 -31.54 -5.01
C ASP A 18 -48.32 -30.83 -4.58
N SER A 19 -48.55 -29.67 -5.20
CA SER A 19 -49.86 -29.05 -5.31
C SER A 19 -49.80 -28.04 -6.47
N ASP A 20 -50.16 -28.55 -7.64
CA ASP A 20 -50.81 -27.79 -8.72
C ASP A 20 -51.95 -26.95 -8.13
N ASP A 21 -51.88 -25.63 -8.27
CA ASP A 21 -53.08 -24.78 -8.21
C ASP A 21 -52.94 -23.64 -9.23
N ARG A 22 -53.37 -23.94 -10.46
CA ARG A 22 -53.70 -22.97 -11.51
C ARG A 22 -55.00 -22.27 -11.11
N GLY A 23 -54.87 -21.15 -10.42
CA GLY A 23 -55.94 -20.20 -10.20
C GLY A 23 -55.76 -18.95 -11.06
N ASP A 24 -56.54 -18.88 -12.15
CA ASP A 24 -56.80 -17.66 -12.92
C ASP A 24 -57.18 -16.48 -12.01
N ARG A 25 -56.35 -15.45 -12.00
CA ARG A 25 -56.74 -14.10 -11.56
C ARG A 25 -56.19 -13.06 -12.53
N ALA A 26 -56.99 -12.78 -13.54
CA ALA A 26 -57.02 -11.49 -14.20
C ALA A 26 -57.47 -10.44 -13.16
N GLY A 27 -56.51 -9.81 -12.50
CA GLY A 27 -56.73 -8.76 -11.51
C GLY A 27 -55.68 -7.67 -11.69
N ALA A 28 -56.15 -6.45 -11.94
CA ALA A 28 -55.38 -5.24 -12.16
C ALA A 28 -54.09 -5.18 -11.32
N ALA A 29 -52.94 -5.21 -11.99
CA ALA A 29 -51.64 -5.01 -11.37
C ALA A 29 -51.50 -3.54 -10.99
N ASP A 30 -51.89 -3.24 -9.75
CA ASP A 30 -51.42 -2.07 -9.00
C ASP A 30 -49.89 -2.07 -9.10
N HIS A 31 -49.33 -1.09 -9.80
CA HIS A 31 -47.90 -0.81 -9.82
C HIS A 31 -47.48 -0.33 -8.43
N ALA A 32 -47.32 -1.27 -7.50
CA ALA A 32 -46.66 -1.01 -6.25
C ALA A 32 -45.29 -0.40 -6.57
N PRO A 33 -44.98 0.82 -6.09
CA PRO A 33 -43.74 1.48 -6.40
C PRO A 33 -42.61 0.58 -5.90
N GLU A 34 -41.85 0.02 -6.84
CA GLU A 34 -40.64 -0.76 -6.57
C GLU A 34 -39.78 0.09 -5.63
N HIS A 35 -39.75 -0.28 -4.35
CA HIS A 35 -38.88 0.32 -3.36
C HIS A 35 -37.46 -0.02 -3.77
N SER A 36 -36.90 0.88 -4.59
CA SER A 36 -35.54 0.82 -5.13
C SER A 36 -34.59 0.79 -3.94
N SER A 37 -34.24 -0.44 -3.56
CA SER A 37 -33.32 -0.72 -2.48
C SER A 37 -32.08 0.14 -2.70
N PRO A 38 -31.67 0.98 -1.72
CA PRO A 38 -30.57 1.91 -1.90
C PRO A 38 -29.38 1.14 -2.45
N SER A 39 -28.97 1.52 -3.66
CA SER A 39 -27.95 0.79 -4.42
C SER A 39 -26.71 0.56 -3.54
N ALA A 40 -26.03 -0.57 -3.70
CA ALA A 40 -24.80 -0.87 -2.95
C ALA A 40 -23.74 0.25 -3.07
N ALA A 41 -23.83 1.08 -4.12
CA ALA A 41 -23.03 2.28 -4.32
C ALA A 41 -23.32 3.40 -3.29
N GLY A 42 -24.59 3.60 -2.92
CA GLY A 42 -25.00 4.59 -1.92
C GLY A 42 -24.47 4.27 -0.51
N ARG A 43 -24.55 3.00 -0.09
CA ARG A 43 -23.99 2.54 1.20
C ARG A 43 -22.47 2.75 1.28
N ALA A 44 -21.75 2.39 0.21
CA ALA A 44 -20.30 2.59 0.16
C ALA A 44 -19.90 4.08 0.16
N TRP A 45 -20.76 4.96 -0.34
CA TRP A 45 -20.54 6.40 -0.34
C TRP A 45 -20.75 7.01 1.05
N ALA A 46 -21.85 6.65 1.72
CA ALA A 46 -22.11 7.05 3.11
C ALA A 46 -20.97 6.62 4.04
N ALA A 47 -20.47 5.38 3.88
CA ALA A 47 -19.33 4.89 4.67
C ALA A 47 -18.05 5.71 4.44
N ARG A 48 -17.78 6.18 3.22
CA ARG A 48 -16.62 7.05 2.92
C ARG A 48 -16.77 8.46 3.50
N GLY A 49 -18.01 8.96 3.61
CA GLY A 49 -18.30 10.21 4.30
C GLY A 49 -17.93 10.16 5.78
N ARG A 50 -18.08 9.00 6.42
CA ARG A 50 -17.81 8.78 7.85
C ARG A 50 -16.35 8.52 8.19
N LEU A 51 -15.49 8.23 7.21
CA LEU A 51 -14.09 7.88 7.47
C LEU A 51 -13.33 8.95 8.29
N PRO A 52 -13.41 10.26 7.99
CA PRO A 52 -12.74 11.28 8.81
C PRO A 52 -13.27 11.34 10.24
N LEU A 53 -14.56 11.07 10.45
CA LEU A 53 -15.16 11.03 11.80
C LEU A 53 -14.68 9.81 12.59
N VAL A 54 -14.62 8.64 11.96
CA VAL A 54 -14.06 7.43 12.57
C VAL A 54 -12.59 7.63 12.92
N ALA A 55 -11.81 8.21 12.00
CA ALA A 55 -10.43 8.57 12.25
C ALA A 55 -10.30 9.58 13.40
N CYS A 56 -11.16 10.59 13.44
CA CYS A 56 -11.17 11.60 14.50
C CYS A 56 -11.47 10.98 15.85
N ALA A 57 -12.49 10.13 15.94
CA ALA A 57 -12.84 9.41 17.17
C ALA A 57 -11.69 8.51 17.65
N TRP A 58 -11.06 7.77 16.73
CA TRP A 58 -9.89 6.93 17.04
C TRP A 58 -8.73 7.73 17.60
N VAL A 59 -8.35 8.82 16.91
CA VAL A 59 -7.23 9.68 17.30
C VAL A 59 -7.54 10.45 18.59
N ALA A 60 -8.79 10.86 18.82
CA ALA A 60 -9.21 11.50 20.07
C ALA A 60 -9.16 10.53 21.25
N ALA A 61 -9.66 9.30 21.08
CA ALA A 61 -9.59 8.26 22.11
C ALA A 61 -8.13 7.91 22.45
N TYR A 62 -7.29 7.72 21.43
CA TYR A 62 -5.86 7.51 21.63
C TYR A 62 -5.18 8.73 22.28
N GLY A 63 -5.54 9.95 21.86
CA GLY A 63 -5.05 11.20 22.47
C GLY A 63 -5.40 11.34 23.94
N ALA A 64 -6.62 10.97 24.34
CA ALA A 64 -7.02 10.93 25.75
C ALA A 64 -6.18 9.95 26.57
N LEU A 65 -5.89 8.76 26.01
CA LEU A 65 -4.95 7.82 26.63
C LEU A 65 -3.54 8.42 26.77
N ARG A 66 -3.05 9.17 25.76
CA ARG A 66 -1.75 9.87 25.84
C ARG A 66 -1.75 10.94 26.93
N VAL A 67 -2.83 11.69 27.10
CA VAL A 67 -2.98 12.66 28.19
C VAL A 67 -2.93 11.95 29.54
N TYR A 68 -3.71 10.87 29.71
CA TYR A 68 -3.72 10.09 30.95
C TYR A 68 -2.33 9.58 31.35
N TRP A 69 -1.57 9.04 30.39
CA TRP A 69 -0.19 8.61 30.63
C TRP A 69 0.77 9.78 30.88
N ALA A 70 0.62 10.90 30.17
CA ALA A 70 1.43 12.10 30.40
C ALA A 70 1.17 12.74 31.77
N SER A 71 0.00 12.51 32.37
CA SER A 71 -0.37 12.92 33.73
C SER A 71 0.17 12.02 34.84
N GLY A 72 1.06 11.06 34.54
CA GLY A 72 1.75 10.24 35.55
C GLY A 72 1.24 8.81 35.68
N HIS A 73 0.24 8.40 34.88
CA HIS A 73 -0.31 7.03 34.92
C HIS A 73 0.29 6.11 33.85
N ARG A 74 1.50 6.41 33.38
CA ARG A 74 2.17 5.62 32.35
C ARG A 74 2.76 4.35 32.98
N PRO A 75 2.51 3.15 32.44
CA PRO A 75 3.21 1.93 32.85
C PRO A 75 4.72 2.01 32.58
N ASP A 76 5.52 1.39 33.43
CA ASP A 76 7.00 1.45 33.34
C ASP A 76 7.56 0.61 32.16
N ASP A 77 6.88 -0.48 31.79
CA ASP A 77 7.37 -1.46 30.80
C ASP A 77 6.68 -1.35 29.43
N LEU A 78 6.86 -0.21 28.74
CA LEU A 78 6.30 -0.02 27.39
C LEU A 78 7.29 -0.28 26.24
N SER A 79 8.58 -0.23 26.51
CA SER A 79 9.65 -0.57 25.55
C SER A 79 10.98 -0.69 26.29
N PRO A 80 12.04 -1.19 25.65
CA PRO A 80 13.40 -1.14 26.20
C PRO A 80 13.88 0.27 26.53
N VAL A 81 13.33 1.30 25.86
CA VAL A 81 13.70 2.71 26.01
C VAL A 81 12.75 3.43 27.00
N GLY A 82 11.84 2.70 27.64
CA GLY A 82 10.86 3.22 28.62
C GLY A 82 9.68 3.99 28.01
N THR A 83 9.78 4.47 26.76
CA THR A 83 8.66 5.11 26.04
C THR A 83 8.11 4.22 24.95
N ASP A 84 6.80 4.23 24.76
CA ASP A 84 6.16 3.46 23.69
C ASP A 84 6.40 4.06 22.29
N LEU A 85 6.45 5.39 22.16
CA LEU A 85 6.72 6.12 20.91
C LEU A 85 8.16 6.65 20.88
N VAL A 86 8.68 6.97 19.69
CA VAL A 86 10.07 7.45 19.50
C VAL A 86 10.20 8.90 19.03
N ALA A 87 9.39 9.35 18.07
CA ALA A 87 9.51 10.72 17.52
C ALA A 87 8.77 11.78 18.37
N PHE A 88 7.58 11.44 18.87
CA PHE A 88 6.77 12.32 19.71
C PHE A 88 6.35 11.52 20.95
N THR A 89 6.79 11.96 22.13
CA THR A 89 6.56 11.28 23.41
C THR A 89 5.87 12.21 24.42
N GLY A 90 5.33 11.64 25.50
CA GLY A 90 4.66 12.40 26.56
C GLY A 90 3.59 13.38 26.04
N TRP A 91 3.66 14.63 26.49
CA TRP A 91 2.77 15.72 26.07
C TRP A 91 2.84 16.04 24.57
N ALA A 92 4.01 15.86 23.92
CA ALA A 92 4.13 16.11 22.49
C ALA A 92 3.27 15.12 21.67
N ALA A 93 3.16 13.87 22.12
CA ALA A 93 2.28 12.89 21.50
C ALA A 93 0.79 13.25 21.67
N ALA A 94 0.40 13.74 22.84
CA ALA A 94 -0.96 14.22 23.11
C ALA A 94 -1.30 15.43 22.22
N ALA A 95 -0.39 16.40 22.12
CA ALA A 95 -0.53 17.57 21.25
C ALA A 95 -0.67 17.17 19.76
N LEU A 96 0.14 16.21 19.30
CA LEU A 96 0.04 15.66 17.94
C LEU A 96 -1.33 15.01 17.68
N CYS A 97 -1.86 14.26 18.65
CA CYS A 97 -3.21 13.67 18.54
C CYS A 97 -4.29 14.76 18.49
N GLY A 98 -4.21 15.79 19.34
CA GLY A 98 -5.13 16.93 19.35
C GLY A 98 -5.12 17.69 18.03
N ALA A 99 -3.94 18.05 17.51
CA ALA A 99 -3.79 18.71 16.22
C ALA A 99 -4.35 17.84 15.07
N THR A 100 -4.11 16.54 15.11
CA THR A 100 -4.64 15.61 14.11
C THR A 100 -6.18 15.53 14.18
N ALA A 101 -6.76 15.49 15.38
CA ALA A 101 -8.21 15.50 15.57
C ALA A 101 -8.85 16.77 14.99
N VAL A 102 -8.24 17.95 15.19
CA VAL A 102 -8.70 19.21 14.59
C VAL A 102 -8.67 19.15 13.06
N VAL A 103 -7.58 18.64 12.47
CA VAL A 103 -7.46 18.48 11.01
C VAL A 103 -8.52 17.51 10.47
N LEU A 104 -8.78 16.40 11.17
CA LEU A 104 -9.80 15.42 10.78
C LEU A 104 -11.22 15.98 10.90
N ALA A 105 -11.52 16.73 11.95
CA ALA A 105 -12.77 17.45 12.10
C ALA A 105 -12.97 18.43 10.95
N ALA A 106 -11.95 19.22 10.61
CA ALA A 106 -11.98 20.12 9.46
C ALA A 106 -12.23 19.38 8.13
N LEU A 107 -11.62 18.19 7.91
CA LEU A 107 -11.86 17.35 6.73
C LEU A 107 -13.27 16.73 6.68
N ALA A 108 -13.94 16.61 7.83
CA ALA A 108 -15.29 16.08 7.95
C ALA A 108 -16.37 17.12 7.59
N VAL A 109 -16.08 18.41 7.75
CA VAL A 109 -17.04 19.49 7.45
C VAL A 109 -17.33 19.54 5.93
N PRO A 110 -18.61 19.52 5.49
CA PRO A 110 -18.97 19.58 4.06
C PRO A 110 -18.40 20.81 3.34
N ARG A 111 -18.38 21.97 4.04
CA ARG A 111 -17.80 23.24 3.55
C ARG A 111 -16.31 23.14 3.22
N ALA A 112 -15.59 22.14 3.73
CA ALA A 112 -14.18 21.94 3.36
C ALA A 112 -14.01 21.67 1.85
N ALA A 113 -15.06 21.16 1.18
CA ALA A 113 -15.03 20.94 -0.27
C ALA A 113 -15.17 22.24 -1.08
N THR A 114 -15.80 23.27 -0.51
CA THR A 114 -16.03 24.58 -1.16
C THR A 114 -14.92 25.59 -0.88
N LEU A 115 -13.90 25.21 -0.09
CA LEU A 115 -12.74 26.05 0.17
C LEU A 115 -11.97 26.37 -1.11
N GLY A 116 -11.40 27.57 -1.16
CA GLY A 116 -10.48 28.00 -2.21
C GLY A 116 -9.25 27.07 -2.35
N PRO A 117 -8.47 27.21 -3.43
CA PRO A 117 -7.39 26.29 -3.75
C PRO A 117 -6.26 26.26 -2.69
N LEU A 118 -5.93 27.41 -2.10
CA LEU A 118 -4.87 27.54 -1.09
C LEU A 118 -5.22 26.87 0.26
N PRO A 119 -6.33 27.23 0.95
CA PRO A 119 -6.68 26.60 2.23
C PRO A 119 -6.90 25.09 2.08
N ARG A 120 -7.42 24.65 0.94
CA ARG A 120 -7.56 23.22 0.62
C ARG A 120 -6.22 22.50 0.50
N ARG A 121 -5.21 23.13 -0.12
CA ARG A 121 -3.84 22.58 -0.19
C ARG A 121 -3.21 22.54 1.21
N ALA A 122 -3.38 23.60 2.00
CA ALA A 122 -2.88 23.66 3.38
C ALA A 122 -3.50 22.56 4.25
N LEU A 123 -4.83 22.39 4.21
CA LEU A 123 -5.52 21.33 4.94
C LEU A 123 -5.07 19.93 4.52
N SER A 124 -4.92 19.70 3.21
CA SER A 124 -4.40 18.42 2.70
C SER A 124 -2.95 18.19 3.11
N ALA A 125 -2.11 19.23 3.12
CA ALA A 125 -0.72 19.14 3.54
C ALA A 125 -0.65 18.83 5.04
N ALA A 126 -1.40 19.56 5.88
CA ALA A 126 -1.51 19.32 7.32
C ALA A 126 -1.95 17.88 7.63
N ALA A 127 -2.94 17.36 6.91
CA ALA A 127 -3.39 15.98 7.10
C ALA A 127 -2.34 14.93 6.71
N TRP A 128 -1.59 15.15 5.63
CA TRP A 128 -0.48 14.27 5.26
C TRP A 128 0.68 14.36 6.26
N THR A 129 1.03 15.56 6.71
CA THR A 129 2.06 15.78 7.73
C THR A 129 1.69 15.09 9.04
N ALA A 130 0.47 15.29 9.53
CA ALA A 130 -0.04 14.64 10.74
C ALA A 130 -0.01 13.10 10.62
N ALA A 131 -0.47 12.56 9.47
CA ALA A 131 -0.40 11.13 9.19
C ALA A 131 1.04 10.59 9.24
N LEU A 132 2.00 11.30 8.62
CA LEU A 132 3.41 10.93 8.63
C LEU A 132 4.01 11.01 10.04
N CYS A 133 3.72 12.06 10.81
CA CYS A 133 4.20 12.21 12.18
C CYS A 133 3.69 11.09 13.11
N LEU A 134 2.40 10.72 13.00
CA LEU A 134 1.84 9.60 13.76
C LEU A 134 2.49 8.25 13.37
N VAL A 135 2.61 7.97 12.08
CA VAL A 135 3.27 6.74 11.60
C VAL A 135 4.73 6.68 12.03
N ALA A 136 5.47 7.80 11.93
CA ALA A 136 6.85 7.90 12.36
C ALA A 136 7.00 7.72 13.88
N SER A 137 6.05 8.21 14.67
CA SER A 137 6.06 8.02 16.13
C SER A 137 5.98 6.54 16.53
N GLY A 138 5.27 5.73 15.74
CA GLY A 138 5.15 4.29 15.93
C GLY A 138 6.18 3.45 15.15
N ALA A 139 7.33 4.01 14.76
CA ALA A 139 8.33 3.32 13.95
C ALA A 139 8.82 1.97 14.53
N LEU A 140 8.86 1.85 15.86
CA LEU A 140 9.23 0.60 16.54
C LEU A 140 8.21 -0.53 16.37
N LEU A 141 7.01 -0.26 15.84
CA LEU A 141 6.00 -1.30 15.57
C LEU A 141 6.55 -2.39 14.66
N LEU A 142 7.48 -2.05 13.76
CA LEU A 142 8.14 -3.04 12.91
C LEU A 142 8.89 -4.08 13.74
N LEU A 143 9.60 -3.64 14.79
CA LEU A 143 10.34 -4.53 15.69
C LEU A 143 9.40 -5.39 16.53
N ASP A 144 8.27 -4.84 16.98
CA ASP A 144 7.27 -5.62 17.72
C ASP A 144 6.68 -6.74 16.86
N VAL A 145 6.36 -6.45 15.59
CA VAL A 145 5.83 -7.45 14.66
C VAL A 145 6.86 -8.54 14.42
N ILE A 146 8.13 -8.19 14.24
CA ILE A 146 9.21 -9.17 14.08
C ILE A 146 9.37 -10.02 15.34
N GLY A 147 9.42 -9.38 16.52
CA GLY A 147 9.53 -10.06 17.81
C GLY A 147 8.35 -10.98 18.11
N ALA A 148 7.13 -10.61 17.70
CA ALA A 148 5.93 -11.42 17.87
C ALA A 148 5.87 -12.62 16.91
N VAL A 149 6.29 -12.43 15.65
CA VAL A 149 6.24 -13.50 14.62
C VAL A 149 7.37 -14.49 14.78
N LEU A 150 8.54 -14.05 15.28
CA LEU A 150 9.75 -14.85 15.38
C LEU A 150 10.25 -14.88 16.84
N PRO A 151 9.55 -15.62 17.73
CA PRO A 151 9.98 -15.76 19.11
C PRO A 151 11.39 -16.38 19.16
N GLY A 152 12.26 -15.89 20.04
CA GLY A 152 13.63 -16.41 20.20
C GLY A 152 14.72 -15.65 19.43
N LEU A 153 14.41 -14.50 18.79
CA LEU A 153 15.43 -13.60 18.21
C LEU A 153 16.14 -12.71 19.25
N GLY A 154 15.88 -12.89 20.55
CA GLY A 154 16.41 -12.02 21.61
C GLY A 154 15.72 -10.64 21.71
N VAL A 155 14.75 -10.35 20.85
CA VAL A 155 13.95 -9.11 20.93
C VAL A 155 12.87 -9.28 22.01
N ARG A 156 12.96 -8.51 23.10
CA ARG A 156 11.94 -8.48 24.14
C ARG A 156 10.64 -7.91 23.58
N PHE A 157 9.54 -8.65 23.71
CA PHE A 157 8.22 -8.24 23.26
C PHE A 157 7.45 -7.54 24.39
N TYR A 158 6.98 -6.32 24.13
CA TYR A 158 6.22 -5.50 25.08
C TYR A 158 4.79 -5.33 24.55
N PRO A 159 3.81 -6.18 24.93
CA PRO A 159 2.50 -6.23 24.28
C PRO A 159 1.76 -4.90 24.37
N LEU A 160 1.79 -4.24 25.54
CA LEU A 160 1.11 -2.96 25.72
C LEU A 160 1.75 -1.83 24.90
N GLY A 161 3.08 -1.79 24.84
CA GLY A 161 3.81 -0.88 23.98
C GLY A 161 3.50 -1.11 22.49
N ALA A 162 3.48 -2.37 22.07
CA ALA A 162 3.14 -2.77 20.71
C ALA A 162 1.72 -2.37 20.33
N LEU A 163 0.75 -2.57 21.23
CA LEU A 163 -0.64 -2.13 21.04
C LEU A 163 -0.75 -0.61 20.93
N SER A 164 -0.03 0.14 21.77
CA SER A 164 0.00 1.60 21.69
C SER A 164 0.59 2.08 20.35
N ARG A 165 1.72 1.52 19.93
CA ARG A 165 2.34 1.83 18.63
C ARG A 165 1.42 1.46 17.47
N ALA A 166 0.75 0.32 17.53
CA ALA A 166 -0.25 -0.09 16.56
C ALA A 166 -1.44 0.88 16.51
N ALA A 167 -1.92 1.35 17.66
CA ALA A 167 -3.00 2.34 17.74
C ALA A 167 -2.58 3.69 17.13
N CYS A 168 -1.36 4.14 17.40
CA CYS A 168 -0.78 5.36 16.81
C CYS A 168 -0.65 5.25 15.29
N VAL A 169 -0.03 4.17 14.79
CA VAL A 169 0.13 3.90 13.34
C VAL A 169 -1.23 3.77 12.66
N THR A 170 -2.20 3.11 13.30
CA THR A 170 -3.59 3.03 12.81
C THR A 170 -4.21 4.42 12.67
N GLY A 171 -4.04 5.29 13.67
CA GLY A 171 -4.47 6.70 13.60
C GLY A 171 -3.84 7.44 12.42
N GLY A 172 -2.53 7.25 12.19
CA GLY A 172 -1.81 7.84 11.07
C GLY A 172 -2.31 7.32 9.70
N ILE A 173 -2.53 6.01 9.57
CA ILE A 173 -3.09 5.39 8.36
C ILE A 173 -4.51 5.91 8.09
N LEU A 174 -5.39 5.92 9.09
CA LEU A 174 -6.76 6.43 8.96
C LEU A 174 -6.77 7.91 8.57
N THR A 175 -5.84 8.70 9.10
CA THR A 175 -5.65 10.11 8.73
C THR A 175 -5.22 10.26 7.27
N GLY A 176 -4.22 9.50 6.82
CA GLY A 176 -3.79 9.51 5.42
C GLY A 176 -4.87 9.04 4.44
N LEU A 177 -5.66 8.03 4.83
CA LEU A 177 -6.82 7.57 4.05
C LEU A 177 -7.91 8.65 3.98
N SER A 178 -8.14 9.39 5.06
CA SER A 178 -9.08 10.53 5.10
C SER A 178 -8.62 11.69 4.23
N ALA A 179 -7.33 12.05 4.28
CA ALA A 179 -6.72 13.05 3.40
C ALA A 179 -6.87 12.66 1.93
N ARG A 180 -6.62 11.38 1.60
CA ARG A 180 -6.81 10.84 0.25
C ARG A 180 -8.28 10.85 -0.19
N ALA A 181 -9.20 10.50 0.70
CA ALA A 181 -10.64 10.52 0.42
C ALA A 181 -11.12 11.96 0.15
N HIS A 182 -10.70 12.92 0.97
CA HIS A 182 -10.97 14.34 0.75
C HIS A 182 -10.38 14.83 -0.58
N ALA A 183 -9.10 14.52 -0.87
CA ALA A 183 -8.46 14.87 -2.13
C ALA A 183 -9.19 14.30 -3.35
N ARG A 184 -9.87 13.15 -3.24
CA ARG A 184 -10.70 12.58 -4.30
C ARG A 184 -12.04 13.31 -4.46
N ARG A 185 -12.66 13.77 -3.36
CA ARG A 185 -13.93 14.51 -3.38
C ARG A 185 -13.78 15.88 -4.02
N VAL A 186 -12.65 16.56 -3.78
CA VAL A 186 -12.42 17.94 -4.24
C VAL A 186 -11.77 18.05 -5.62
N ARG A 187 -11.30 16.94 -6.19
CA ARG A 187 -10.68 16.94 -7.52
C ARG A 187 -11.74 16.60 -8.59
N PRO A 188 -11.75 17.30 -9.74
CA PRO A 188 -12.61 16.92 -10.85
C PRO A 188 -12.22 15.51 -11.34
N GLY A 189 -13.17 14.58 -11.34
CA GLY A 189 -12.96 13.20 -11.74
C GLY A 189 -14.01 12.24 -11.18
N CYS A 190 -13.85 10.96 -11.54
CA CYS A 190 -14.76 9.92 -11.07
C CYS A 190 -14.70 9.80 -9.55
N VAL A 191 -15.83 10.05 -8.89
CA VAL A 191 -15.98 9.96 -7.42
C VAL A 191 -15.65 8.55 -6.90
N ARG A 192 -15.87 7.50 -7.71
CA ARG A 192 -15.65 6.10 -7.31
C ARG A 192 -14.18 5.73 -7.27
N CYS A 193 -13.43 5.98 -8.35
CA CYS A 193 -12.03 5.58 -8.49
C CYS A 193 -11.02 6.73 -8.29
N GLY A 194 -11.47 7.98 -8.28
CA GLY A 194 -10.66 9.19 -8.19
C GLY A 194 -9.88 9.51 -9.46
N ARG A 195 -10.25 8.92 -10.61
CA ARG A 195 -9.58 9.12 -11.90
C ARG A 195 -10.06 10.44 -12.52
N ARG A 196 -9.12 11.30 -12.92
CA ARG A 196 -9.44 12.49 -13.72
C ARG A 196 -9.91 12.05 -15.12
N PRO A 197 -10.83 12.79 -15.76
CA PRO A 197 -11.12 12.58 -17.18
C PRO A 197 -9.80 12.62 -17.97
N GLY A 198 -9.58 11.66 -18.87
CA GLY A 198 -8.34 11.56 -19.65
C GLY A 198 -7.08 11.07 -18.90
N ALA A 199 -7.17 10.73 -17.61
CA ALA A 199 -6.00 10.17 -16.92
C ALA A 199 -5.65 8.78 -17.48
N ALA A 200 -4.35 8.56 -17.72
CA ALA A 200 -3.80 7.33 -18.25
C ALA A 200 -4.35 6.08 -17.53
N GLY A 201 -4.67 5.06 -18.33
CA GLY A 201 -5.16 3.76 -17.87
C GLY A 201 -4.18 3.02 -16.96
N PRO A 202 -4.50 1.76 -16.60
CA PRO A 202 -3.50 0.86 -16.03
C PRO A 202 -2.25 0.84 -16.91
N LEU A 203 -1.07 0.70 -16.28
CA LEU A 203 0.18 0.62 -17.04
C LEU A 203 0.17 -0.63 -17.93
N THR A 204 0.38 -0.47 -19.23
CA THR A 204 0.44 -1.59 -20.18
C THR A 204 1.70 -2.44 -19.97
N HIS A 205 2.83 -1.78 -19.71
CA HIS A 205 4.14 -2.37 -19.43
C HIS A 205 4.71 -1.86 -18.10
N THR A 206 5.72 -2.56 -17.56
CA THR A 206 6.44 -2.10 -16.38
C THR A 206 7.47 -1.08 -16.87
N PRO A 207 7.40 0.18 -16.42
CA PRO A 207 8.32 1.20 -16.89
C PRO A 207 9.74 0.98 -16.36
N ALA A 208 10.75 1.48 -17.07
CA ALA A 208 12.16 1.29 -16.72
C ALA A 208 12.52 1.79 -15.31
N TRP A 209 11.92 2.90 -14.84
CA TRP A 209 12.14 3.41 -13.49
C TRP A 209 11.66 2.43 -12.40
N ALA A 210 10.65 1.61 -12.68
CA ALA A 210 10.18 0.62 -11.72
C ALA A 210 11.18 -0.52 -11.58
N PHE A 211 11.78 -0.97 -12.69
CA PHE A 211 12.90 -1.91 -12.67
C PHE A 211 14.10 -1.34 -11.93
N ALA A 212 14.51 -0.11 -12.25
CA ALA A 212 15.61 0.55 -11.55
C ALA A 212 15.36 0.62 -10.04
N ALA A 213 14.14 0.98 -9.61
CA ALA A 213 13.79 1.01 -8.19
C ALA A 213 13.79 -0.38 -7.52
N ALA A 214 13.32 -1.42 -8.21
CA ALA A 214 13.37 -2.79 -7.70
C ALA A 214 14.81 -3.29 -7.55
N TYR A 215 15.70 -3.02 -8.52
CA TYR A 215 17.11 -3.42 -8.42
C TYR A 215 17.90 -2.55 -7.44
N LEU A 216 17.56 -1.26 -7.28
CA LEU A 216 18.08 -0.42 -6.21
C LEU A 216 17.70 -0.99 -4.84
N ALA A 217 16.48 -1.52 -4.71
CA ALA A 217 16.05 -2.18 -3.49
C ALA A 217 16.85 -3.45 -3.17
N VAL A 218 17.08 -4.29 -4.19
CA VAL A 218 17.96 -5.48 -4.07
C VAL A 218 19.39 -5.06 -3.70
N ALA A 219 19.93 -4.04 -4.37
CA ALA A 219 21.26 -3.53 -4.09
C ALA A 219 21.37 -3.02 -2.64
N GLY A 220 20.39 -2.28 -2.13
CA GLY A 220 20.34 -1.88 -0.72
C GLY A 220 20.35 -3.08 0.24
N CYS A 221 19.57 -4.12 -0.05
CA CYS A 221 19.60 -5.35 0.74
C CYS A 221 21.00 -6.01 0.73
N LEU A 222 21.59 -6.18 -0.46
CA LEU A 222 22.91 -6.82 -0.60
C LEU A 222 24.04 -5.98 0.02
N THR A 223 24.00 -4.65 -0.08
CA THR A 223 24.95 -3.75 0.59
C THR A 223 24.89 -3.91 2.10
N ARG A 224 23.68 -4.04 2.66
CA ARG A 224 23.52 -4.32 4.09
C ARG A 224 24.12 -5.67 4.48
N VAL A 225 23.93 -6.72 3.68
CA VAL A 225 24.53 -8.04 3.91
C VAL A 225 26.06 -7.98 3.81
N ALA A 226 26.59 -7.30 2.79
CA ALA A 226 28.03 -7.09 2.64
C ALA A 226 28.63 -6.32 3.82
N ALA A 227 27.92 -5.30 4.33
CA ALA A 227 28.32 -4.59 5.54
C ALA A 227 28.40 -5.53 6.75
N GLN A 228 27.45 -6.48 6.90
CA GLN A 228 27.53 -7.52 7.95
C GLN A 228 28.75 -8.41 7.77
N ALA A 229 28.99 -8.87 6.55
CA ALA A 229 30.12 -9.75 6.25
C ALA A 229 31.45 -9.08 6.58
N ALA A 230 31.58 -7.77 6.32
CA ALA A 230 32.78 -7.01 6.62
C ALA A 230 33.08 -6.86 8.12
N VAL A 231 32.08 -6.78 8.99
CA VAL A 231 32.26 -6.77 10.46
C VAL A 231 32.25 -8.17 11.09
N GLY A 232 31.96 -9.20 10.31
CA GLY A 232 31.87 -10.59 10.74
C GLY A 232 30.47 -11.01 11.19
N PHE A 233 30.13 -12.27 10.90
CA PHE A 233 28.85 -12.89 11.29
C PHE A 233 28.83 -13.39 12.75
N GLY A 234 30.01 -13.60 13.36
CA GLY A 234 30.14 -14.08 14.74
C GLY A 234 29.68 -13.08 15.82
N ARG A 235 29.43 -11.82 15.44
CA ARG A 235 28.86 -10.77 16.31
C ARG A 235 27.40 -10.48 16.01
N SER A 236 26.72 -11.35 15.25
CA SER A 236 25.30 -11.16 14.97
C SER A 236 24.51 -11.29 16.28
N PRO A 237 23.67 -10.29 16.65
CA PRO A 237 22.86 -10.34 17.86
C PRO A 237 21.73 -11.37 17.78
N LEU A 238 21.52 -12.00 16.61
CA LEU A 238 20.56 -13.07 16.44
C LEU A 238 21.17 -14.37 16.97
N SER A 239 20.70 -14.82 18.14
CA SER A 239 21.06 -16.11 18.70
C SER A 239 20.86 -17.23 17.68
N GLY A 240 21.84 -18.12 17.56
CA GLY A 240 21.72 -19.31 16.72
C GLY A 240 20.44 -20.09 17.06
N GLY A 241 19.66 -20.47 16.04
CA GLY A 241 18.42 -21.21 16.24
C GLY A 241 17.46 -21.12 15.03
N PRO A 242 16.34 -21.86 15.05
CA PRO A 242 15.38 -21.89 13.95
C PRO A 242 14.81 -20.53 13.59
N SER A 243 14.58 -19.66 14.58
CA SER A 243 14.05 -18.31 14.38
C SER A 243 15.03 -17.40 13.63
N ALA A 244 16.34 -17.54 13.86
CA ALA A 244 17.36 -16.81 13.11
C ALA A 244 17.39 -17.25 11.65
N VAL A 245 17.32 -18.56 11.38
CA VAL A 245 17.24 -19.10 10.00
C VAL A 245 15.97 -18.61 9.30
N LEU A 246 14.83 -18.63 9.97
CA LEU A 246 13.57 -18.10 9.42
C LEU A 246 13.64 -16.59 9.16
N PHE A 247 14.27 -15.84 10.05
CA PHE A 247 14.51 -14.41 9.87
C PHE A 247 15.39 -14.15 8.64
N GLU A 248 16.52 -14.84 8.52
CA GLU A 248 17.45 -14.71 7.39
C GLU A 248 16.80 -15.12 6.07
N ALA A 249 16.06 -16.23 6.06
CA ALA A 249 15.29 -16.65 4.89
C ALA A 249 14.25 -15.59 4.51
N GLY A 250 13.46 -15.10 5.47
CA GLY A 250 12.49 -14.03 5.26
C GLY A 250 13.13 -12.73 4.79
N PHE A 251 14.30 -12.39 5.31
CA PHE A 251 15.10 -11.24 4.94
C PHE A 251 15.55 -11.32 3.48
N LEU A 252 16.12 -12.47 3.06
CA LEU A 252 16.55 -12.69 1.68
C LEU A 252 15.36 -12.76 0.71
N LEU A 253 14.25 -13.38 1.12
CA LEU A 253 13.02 -13.40 0.32
C LEU A 253 12.44 -11.99 0.15
N GLY A 254 12.35 -11.21 1.22
CA GLY A 254 11.88 -9.82 1.19
C GLY A 254 12.84 -8.88 0.44
N GLY A 255 14.15 -9.16 0.51
CA GLY A 255 15.21 -8.32 -0.02
C GLY A 255 15.55 -8.57 -1.48
N CYS A 256 15.64 -9.83 -1.87
CA CYS A 256 16.14 -10.25 -3.17
C CYS A 256 15.04 -10.79 -4.09
N LEU A 257 14.00 -11.44 -3.55
CA LEU A 257 12.95 -12.05 -4.37
C LEU A 257 11.74 -11.12 -4.56
N LEU A 258 11.29 -10.47 -3.48
CA LEU A 258 10.08 -9.65 -3.49
C LEU A 258 10.18 -8.40 -4.40
N PRO A 259 11.28 -7.61 -4.43
CA PRO A 259 11.36 -6.46 -5.33
C PRO A 259 11.30 -6.86 -6.81
N PRO A 260 12.04 -7.88 -7.29
CA PRO A 260 11.88 -8.41 -8.64
C PRO A 260 10.47 -8.94 -8.92
N ALA A 261 9.80 -9.58 -7.95
CA ALA A 261 8.42 -10.04 -8.11
C ALA A 261 7.45 -8.89 -8.41
N LEU A 262 7.69 -7.70 -7.89
CA LEU A 262 6.87 -6.51 -8.14
C LEU A 262 6.99 -5.96 -9.58
N VAL A 263 8.05 -6.30 -10.31
CA VAL A 263 8.32 -5.71 -11.64
C VAL A 263 8.25 -6.72 -12.79
N HIS A 264 8.62 -7.97 -12.51
CA HIS A 264 8.69 -9.04 -13.51
C HIS A 264 7.33 -9.76 -13.71
N SER A 265 7.29 -10.72 -14.64
CA SER A 265 6.09 -11.51 -14.94
C SER A 265 5.78 -12.53 -13.86
N PHE A 266 6.79 -13.11 -13.21
CA PHE A 266 6.60 -14.21 -12.25
C PHE A 266 5.81 -13.78 -10.99
N GLY A 267 5.86 -12.51 -10.59
CA GLY A 267 5.01 -12.01 -9.50
C GLY A 267 3.57 -11.73 -9.90
N ARG A 268 3.22 -11.91 -11.19
CA ARG A 268 1.85 -11.76 -11.72
C ARG A 268 1.27 -13.08 -12.21
N THR A 269 2.12 -13.98 -12.70
CA THR A 269 1.75 -15.30 -13.19
C THR A 269 2.74 -16.32 -12.63
N TRP A 270 2.23 -17.37 -12.00
CA TRP A 270 3.07 -18.42 -11.46
C TRP A 270 3.93 -19.08 -12.56
N PRO A 271 5.23 -19.27 -12.32
CA PRO A 271 6.13 -19.84 -13.32
C PRO A 271 5.78 -21.30 -13.62
N ARG A 272 6.18 -21.77 -14.81
CA ARG A 272 5.77 -23.09 -15.33
C ARG A 272 6.31 -24.28 -14.52
N PHE A 273 7.37 -24.08 -13.75
CA PHE A 273 7.99 -25.12 -12.93
C PHE A 273 7.26 -25.37 -11.59
N VAL A 274 6.25 -24.56 -11.22
CA VAL A 274 5.44 -24.79 -10.01
C VAL A 274 4.23 -25.65 -10.40
N PRO A 275 4.24 -26.98 -10.15
CA PRO A 275 3.34 -27.92 -10.82
C PRO A 275 1.86 -27.63 -10.55
N ALA A 276 1.52 -27.29 -9.30
CA ALA A 276 0.15 -27.08 -8.85
C ALA A 276 -0.45 -25.71 -9.26
N LEU A 277 0.39 -24.71 -9.57
CA LEU A 277 -0.05 -23.33 -9.80
C LEU A 277 0.31 -22.81 -11.19
N ARG A 278 0.90 -23.64 -12.05
CA ARG A 278 1.38 -23.29 -13.38
C ARG A 278 0.40 -22.43 -14.17
N GLY A 279 0.85 -21.24 -14.59
CA GLY A 279 0.08 -20.34 -15.44
C GLY A 279 -1.08 -19.60 -14.75
N ARG A 280 -1.40 -19.91 -13.48
CA ARG A 280 -2.42 -19.17 -12.73
C ARG A 280 -1.92 -17.76 -12.41
N ARG A 281 -2.85 -16.81 -12.32
CA ARG A 281 -2.54 -15.44 -11.90
C ARG A 281 -2.25 -15.41 -10.40
N VAL A 282 -1.17 -14.74 -10.01
CA VAL A 282 -0.84 -14.54 -8.60
C VAL A 282 -1.84 -13.54 -8.01
N PRO A 283 -2.48 -13.84 -6.87
CA PRO A 283 -3.39 -12.89 -6.22
C PRO A 283 -2.65 -11.58 -5.93
N ARG A 284 -3.18 -10.45 -6.43
CA ARG A 284 -2.58 -9.12 -6.26
C ARG A 284 -2.20 -8.81 -4.80
N ARG A 285 -3.05 -9.25 -3.87
CA ARG A 285 -2.86 -9.02 -2.43
C ARG A 285 -1.62 -9.71 -1.90
N LEU A 286 -1.32 -10.92 -2.36
CA LEU A 286 -0.21 -11.74 -1.88
C LEU A 286 1.15 -11.07 -2.11
N VAL A 287 1.32 -10.35 -3.22
CA VAL A 287 2.58 -9.65 -3.53
C VAL A 287 2.56 -8.21 -3.03
N LEU A 288 1.43 -7.52 -3.21
CA LEU A 288 1.35 -6.09 -2.91
C LEU A 288 1.40 -5.81 -1.41
N TRP A 289 0.68 -6.58 -0.57
CA TRP A 289 0.62 -6.29 0.86
C TRP A 289 1.98 -6.45 1.54
N PRO A 290 2.72 -7.57 1.40
CA PRO A 290 4.08 -7.67 1.92
C PRO A 290 4.99 -6.59 1.37
N GLY A 291 4.93 -6.32 0.06
CA GLY A 291 5.72 -5.26 -0.57
C GLY A 291 5.46 -3.89 0.04
N THR A 292 4.20 -3.52 0.29
CA THR A 292 3.84 -2.24 0.93
C THR A 292 4.15 -2.20 2.43
N ALA A 293 3.98 -3.31 3.13
CA ALA A 293 4.20 -3.38 4.57
C ALA A 293 5.69 -3.33 4.90
N ILE A 294 6.50 -4.15 4.24
CA ILE A 294 7.96 -4.17 4.39
C ILE A 294 8.54 -2.83 3.93
N SER A 295 8.18 -2.32 2.74
CA SER A 295 8.72 -1.03 2.29
C SER A 295 8.33 0.13 3.20
N GLY A 296 7.08 0.18 3.67
CA GLY A 296 6.62 1.20 4.60
C GLY A 296 7.35 1.13 5.94
N GLY A 297 7.44 -0.07 6.52
CA GLY A 297 8.16 -0.31 7.77
C GLY A 297 9.63 0.08 7.67
N LEU A 298 10.34 -0.40 6.65
CA LEU A 298 11.75 -0.08 6.44
C LEU A 298 11.97 1.43 6.23
N THR A 299 11.17 2.07 5.38
CA THR A 299 11.34 3.49 5.06
C THR A 299 11.11 4.36 6.29
N VAL A 300 10.07 4.06 7.08
CA VAL A 300 9.74 4.84 8.28
C VAL A 300 10.78 4.61 9.37
N TYR A 301 11.08 3.34 9.69
CA TYR A 301 11.98 3.00 10.78
C TYR A 301 13.43 3.42 10.50
N PHE A 302 13.99 3.02 9.36
CA PHE A 302 15.37 3.38 9.01
C PHE A 302 15.50 4.83 8.56
N GLY A 303 14.43 5.44 8.02
CA GLY A 303 14.41 6.88 7.74
C GLY A 303 14.50 7.72 9.02
N LEU A 304 13.72 7.37 10.05
CA LEU A 304 13.80 8.04 11.35
C LEU A 304 15.17 7.82 12.00
N MET A 305 15.69 6.59 11.97
CA MET A 305 17.01 6.28 12.52
C MET A 305 18.11 7.06 11.79
N LEU A 306 18.05 7.19 10.47
CA LEU A 306 19.02 8.00 9.72
C LEU A 306 18.98 9.48 10.12
N LEU A 307 17.77 10.04 10.26
CA LEU A 307 17.61 11.42 10.72
C LEU A 307 18.17 11.63 12.12
N GLN A 308 17.93 10.68 13.03
CA GLN A 308 18.49 10.71 14.38
C GLN A 308 20.02 10.59 14.34
N MET A 309 20.58 9.70 13.53
CA MET A 309 22.04 9.58 13.36
C MET A 309 22.68 10.89 12.89
N ILE A 310 22.08 11.53 11.89
CA ILE A 310 22.53 12.83 11.38
C ILE A 310 22.41 13.89 12.49
N TRP A 311 21.28 13.93 13.20
CA TRP A 311 21.04 14.88 14.28
C TRP A 311 22.06 14.78 15.40
N GLU A 312 22.28 13.58 15.95
CA GLU A 312 23.26 13.35 17.02
C GLU A 312 24.66 13.75 16.56
N ARG A 313 25.03 13.41 15.32
CA ARG A 313 26.35 13.74 14.78
C ARG A 313 26.54 15.25 14.61
N LEU A 314 25.51 15.97 14.16
CA LEU A 314 25.52 17.44 14.06
C LEU A 314 25.67 18.12 15.43
N HIS A 315 25.26 17.44 16.51
CA HIS A 315 25.43 17.92 17.90
C HIS A 315 26.71 17.38 18.56
N GLY A 316 27.63 16.79 17.78
CA GLY A 316 28.91 16.28 18.28
C GLY A 316 28.80 15.01 19.13
N ARG A 317 27.65 14.32 19.12
CA ARG A 317 27.40 13.09 19.88
C ARG A 317 27.58 11.86 18.99
N ASN A 318 27.95 10.73 19.60
CA ASN A 318 27.95 9.45 18.92
C ASN A 318 26.51 8.90 18.91
N PRO A 319 25.90 8.63 17.73
CA PRO A 319 24.55 8.07 17.66
C PRO A 319 24.42 6.66 18.22
N PHE A 320 25.53 5.92 18.36
CA PHE A 320 25.58 4.57 18.92
C PHE A 320 26.70 4.49 19.97
N PRO A 321 26.46 4.96 21.22
CA PRO A 321 27.41 4.79 22.30
C PRO A 321 27.58 3.29 22.64
N ALA A 322 28.80 2.89 23.00
CA ALA A 322 29.14 1.48 23.28
C ALA A 322 28.31 0.87 24.43
N GLU A 323 27.78 1.70 25.33
CA GLU A 323 26.94 1.29 26.45
C GLU A 323 25.59 0.67 26.03
N GLY A 324 25.19 0.79 24.75
CA GLY A 324 23.91 0.31 24.24
C GLY A 324 23.83 -1.19 23.90
N GLY A 325 24.90 -1.96 24.14
CA GLY A 325 24.93 -3.41 23.86
C GLY A 325 25.02 -3.79 22.38
N LEU A 326 25.27 -2.81 21.50
CA LEU A 326 25.54 -3.00 20.07
C LEU A 326 26.99 -2.60 19.78
N ASP A 327 27.94 -3.49 20.07
CA ASP A 327 29.39 -3.29 19.86
C ASP A 327 29.81 -3.38 18.39
N LEU A 328 29.09 -2.66 17.51
CA LEU A 328 29.41 -2.55 16.09
C LEU A 328 29.99 -1.16 15.79
N PRO A 329 30.96 -1.06 14.87
CA PRO A 329 31.58 0.22 14.54
C PRO A 329 30.56 1.20 13.93
N GLU A 330 30.72 2.50 14.21
CA GLU A 330 29.83 3.55 13.67
C GLU A 330 29.72 3.49 12.13
N SER A 331 30.82 3.16 11.45
CA SER A 331 30.89 3.01 9.98
C SER A 331 29.92 1.96 9.45
N PHE A 332 29.67 0.89 10.20
CA PHE A 332 28.70 -0.12 9.82
C PHE A 332 27.29 0.46 9.76
N PHE A 333 26.89 1.27 10.75
CA PHE A 333 25.57 1.90 10.76
C PHE A 333 25.42 2.92 9.63
N TRP A 334 26.46 3.69 9.33
CA TRP A 334 26.46 4.63 8.20
C TRP A 334 26.32 3.96 6.83
N VAL A 335 26.64 2.66 6.71
CA VAL A 335 26.37 1.88 5.50
C VAL A 335 25.02 1.17 5.59
N ALA A 336 24.76 0.49 6.71
CA ALA A 336 23.59 -0.35 6.93
C ALA A 336 22.29 0.45 6.87
N VAL A 337 22.21 1.56 7.59
CA VAL A 337 20.97 2.32 7.76
C VAL A 337 20.50 2.96 6.44
N PRO A 338 21.35 3.68 5.66
CA PRO A 338 20.95 4.15 4.34
C PRO A 338 20.61 3.02 3.36
N SER A 339 21.30 1.88 3.46
CA SER A 339 21.03 0.71 2.62
C SER A 339 19.64 0.14 2.85
N TYR A 340 19.19 0.05 4.11
CA TYR A 340 17.81 -0.31 4.44
C TYR A 340 16.80 0.72 3.94
N LEU A 341 17.12 2.01 4.02
CA LEU A 341 16.25 3.07 3.51
C LEU A 341 16.10 2.98 1.99
N LEU A 342 17.19 2.73 1.25
CA LEU A 342 17.16 2.50 -0.20
C LEU A 342 16.37 1.24 -0.55
N TRP A 343 16.53 0.17 0.25
CA TRP A 343 15.74 -1.04 0.14
C TRP A 343 14.23 -0.76 0.28
N GLY A 344 13.84 -0.08 1.35
CA GLY A 344 12.44 0.31 1.59
C GLY A 344 11.89 1.22 0.49
N ALA A 345 12.59 2.31 0.16
CA ALA A 345 12.14 3.30 -0.82
C ALA A 345 12.03 2.72 -2.24
N GLY A 346 13.04 1.96 -2.68
CA GLY A 346 13.02 1.27 -3.97
C GLY A 346 11.85 0.29 -4.08
N MET A 347 11.59 -0.47 -3.01
CA MET A 347 10.45 -1.40 -2.95
C MET A 347 9.11 -0.66 -2.93
N ALA A 348 8.99 0.50 -2.26
CA ALA A 348 7.78 1.31 -2.28
C ALA A 348 7.43 1.81 -3.69
N VAL A 349 8.45 2.27 -4.44
CA VAL A 349 8.31 2.71 -5.83
C VAL A 349 7.92 1.55 -6.75
N ALA A 350 8.57 0.38 -6.60
CA ALA A 350 8.20 -0.84 -7.34
C ALA A 350 6.77 -1.31 -7.00
N ALA A 351 6.38 -1.28 -5.72
CA ALA A 351 5.03 -1.62 -5.28
C ALA A 351 3.98 -0.65 -5.81
N HIS A 352 4.32 0.64 -5.93
CA HIS A 352 3.46 1.62 -6.57
C HIS A 352 3.24 1.30 -8.07
N ALA A 353 4.30 0.97 -8.79
CA ALA A 353 4.21 0.54 -10.19
C ALA A 353 3.35 -0.71 -10.34
N TYR A 354 3.59 -1.73 -9.50
CA TYR A 354 2.82 -2.97 -9.45
C TYR A 354 1.34 -2.69 -9.17
N ALA A 355 1.04 -1.83 -8.20
CA ALA A 355 -0.33 -1.45 -7.84
C ALA A 355 -1.05 -0.71 -8.96
N ARG A 356 -0.35 0.10 -9.76
CA ARG A 356 -0.91 0.78 -10.94
C ARG A 356 -1.16 -0.20 -12.08
N ARG A 357 -0.24 -1.14 -12.30
CA ARG A 357 -0.33 -2.15 -13.37
C ARG A 357 -1.43 -3.17 -13.11
N THR A 358 -1.60 -3.60 -11.86
CA THR A 358 -2.58 -4.62 -11.45
C THR A 358 -3.93 -4.04 -11.04
N ARG A 359 -4.18 -2.75 -11.28
CA ARG A 359 -5.43 -2.10 -10.91
C ARG A 359 -6.56 -2.57 -11.82
N VAL A 360 -7.67 -3.01 -11.23
CA VAL A 360 -8.91 -3.34 -11.93
C VAL A 360 -9.50 -2.06 -12.56
N PRO A 361 -9.89 -2.06 -13.85
CA PRO A 361 -10.59 -0.95 -14.48
C PRO A 361 -11.83 -0.55 -13.69
N CYS A 362 -12.12 0.75 -13.60
CA CYS A 362 -13.34 1.22 -12.95
C CYS A 362 -14.52 1.04 -13.93
N PRO A 363 -15.60 0.31 -13.57
CA PRO A 363 -16.75 0.14 -14.46
C PRO A 363 -17.37 1.48 -14.86
N SER A 364 -17.49 2.41 -13.90
CA SER A 364 -18.01 3.77 -14.13
C SER A 364 -17.10 4.69 -14.95
N CYS A 365 -15.93 4.21 -15.37
CA CYS A 365 -15.01 4.96 -16.24
C CYS A 365 -14.62 4.15 -17.48
N ALA A 366 -15.19 2.96 -17.67
CA ALA A 366 -15.09 2.31 -18.96
C ALA A 366 -15.81 3.23 -19.96
N PRO A 367 -15.23 3.47 -21.16
CA PRO A 367 -16.00 4.07 -22.23
C PRO A 367 -17.29 3.26 -22.33
N THR A 368 -18.45 3.92 -22.27
CA THR A 368 -19.68 3.29 -22.75
C THR A 368 -19.31 2.78 -24.14
N PRO A 369 -19.45 1.48 -24.44
CA PRO A 369 -19.25 1.02 -25.80
C PRO A 369 -20.13 1.94 -26.65
N GLU A 370 -19.48 2.72 -27.50
CA GLU A 370 -20.16 3.54 -28.47
C GLU A 370 -21.14 2.58 -29.13
N PRO A 371 -22.47 2.79 -29.01
CA PRO A 371 -23.44 1.87 -29.57
C PRO A 371 -22.99 1.68 -31.00
N ALA A 372 -22.58 0.45 -31.34
CA ALA A 372 -21.92 0.15 -32.59
C ALA A 372 -22.75 0.85 -33.65
N ALA A 373 -22.21 1.95 -34.20
CA ALA A 373 -22.94 2.76 -35.14
C ALA A 373 -23.37 1.75 -36.19
N ASP A 374 -24.68 1.60 -36.33
CA ASP A 374 -25.30 0.63 -37.19
C ASP A 374 -24.95 1.03 -38.62
N PHE A 375 -23.74 0.66 -39.04
CA PHE A 375 -23.21 0.83 -40.38
C PHE A 375 -23.87 -0.19 -41.34
N GLY A 376 -25.04 -0.70 -40.98
CA GLY A 376 -25.86 -1.63 -41.75
C GLY A 376 -27.11 -0.99 -42.32
N SER A 377 -26.99 0.12 -43.08
CA SER A 377 -28.04 0.53 -44.04
C SER A 377 -27.55 1.58 -45.05
N TYR A 378 -26.32 1.45 -45.56
CA TYR A 378 -25.89 2.18 -46.76
C TYR A 378 -25.14 1.22 -47.67
N GLY A 379 -25.84 0.58 -48.61
CA GLY A 379 -25.19 -0.19 -49.66
C GLY A 379 -25.96 -1.39 -50.20
N ASP A 380 -27.26 -1.23 -50.53
CA ASP A 380 -27.91 -2.04 -51.56
C ASP A 380 -28.31 -1.14 -52.74
N LEU A 381 -27.31 -0.46 -53.29
CA LEU A 381 -27.41 0.28 -54.54
C LEU A 381 -26.17 -0.05 -55.39
N GLY A 382 -26.38 -0.88 -56.41
CA GLY A 382 -25.53 -0.90 -57.59
C GLY A 382 -24.51 -2.04 -57.65
N ALA A 383 -24.98 -3.28 -57.62
CA ALA A 383 -24.32 -4.33 -58.38
C ALA A 383 -24.69 -4.14 -59.86
N ASP A 384 -23.96 -3.28 -60.55
CA ASP A 384 -23.87 -3.34 -62.01
C ASP A 384 -22.56 -2.71 -62.48
N ARG A 385 -21.93 -3.41 -63.43
CA ARG A 385 -20.73 -3.09 -64.23
C ARG A 385 -19.35 -3.51 -63.74
N ASP A 386 -18.93 -4.57 -64.44
CA ASP A 386 -17.76 -4.61 -65.32
C ASP A 386 -16.47 -5.21 -64.75
N GLU A 387 -16.39 -6.52 -65.00
CA GLU A 387 -15.20 -7.27 -65.35
C GLU A 387 -14.21 -6.42 -66.18
N GLY A 388 -13.03 -6.20 -65.61
CA GLY A 388 -11.95 -5.46 -66.23
C GLY A 388 -10.60 -6.05 -65.88
N SER A 389 -10.29 -7.16 -66.54
CA SER A 389 -8.95 -7.74 -66.75
C SER A 389 -7.80 -6.73 -66.67
N GLY A 390 -6.76 -7.01 -65.87
CA GLY A 390 -5.59 -6.14 -65.80
C GLY A 390 -4.43 -6.66 -64.95
N ARG A 391 -3.67 -7.61 -65.49
CA ARG A 391 -2.30 -7.94 -65.08
C ARG A 391 -1.47 -6.67 -64.85
N GLY A 392 -0.72 -6.57 -63.76
CA GLY A 392 0.22 -5.46 -63.62
C GLY A 392 1.10 -5.42 -62.38
N ARG A 393 2.27 -6.08 -62.48
CA ARG A 393 3.57 -5.61 -61.98
C ARG A 393 3.73 -5.21 -60.50
N GLN A 394 4.51 -6.05 -59.82
CA GLN A 394 5.75 -5.68 -59.11
C GLN A 394 6.05 -4.17 -59.02
N ARG A 395 6.18 -3.66 -57.79
CA ARG A 395 7.25 -2.72 -57.42
C ARG A 395 7.47 -2.70 -55.90
N HIS A 396 8.62 -3.24 -55.53
CA HIS A 396 9.36 -2.89 -54.32
C HIS A 396 9.51 -1.37 -54.21
N PRO A 397 9.38 -0.77 -53.01
CA PRO A 397 10.06 0.48 -52.72
C PRO A 397 11.28 0.22 -51.85
N GLU A 398 12.35 0.88 -52.28
CA GLU A 398 13.70 0.87 -51.81
C GLU A 398 13.87 1.40 -50.39
N ARG A 399 15.01 0.99 -49.84
CA ARG A 399 15.71 1.56 -48.70
C ARG A 399 15.92 3.07 -48.91
N HIS A 400 15.65 3.87 -47.89
CA HIS A 400 16.17 5.23 -47.78
C HIS A 400 16.99 5.39 -46.49
N PRO A 401 18.30 5.71 -46.57
CA PRO A 401 19.11 6.12 -45.44
C PRO A 401 19.26 7.66 -45.42
N ALA A 402 19.05 8.28 -44.26
CA ALA A 402 19.50 9.65 -43.96
C ALA A 402 19.51 9.82 -42.42
N ARG A 403 20.64 9.68 -41.72
CA ARG A 403 21.73 10.66 -41.56
C ARG A 403 21.24 12.03 -41.08
N ARG A 404 21.33 12.31 -39.77
CA ARG A 404 21.72 13.64 -39.26
C ARG A 404 22.38 13.51 -37.88
N ARG A 405 23.71 13.56 -37.90
CA ARG A 405 24.57 13.91 -36.76
C ARG A 405 24.33 15.39 -36.44
N GLY A 406 24.00 15.69 -35.19
CA GLY A 406 23.96 17.04 -34.65
C GLY A 406 24.96 17.16 -33.50
N THR A 407 26.20 17.50 -33.84
CA THR A 407 27.23 17.97 -32.91
C THR A 407 26.82 19.32 -32.33
N ARG A 408 26.64 19.42 -31.01
CA ARG A 408 26.65 20.71 -30.29
C ARG A 408 27.95 20.84 -29.50
N ARG A 409 28.85 21.64 -30.05
CA ARG A 409 29.90 22.37 -29.32
C ARG A 409 29.23 23.24 -28.24
N ARG A 410 29.77 23.23 -27.03
CA ARG A 410 29.77 24.42 -26.15
C ARG A 410 31.22 24.77 -25.88
N ALA A 411 31.57 26.00 -26.23
CA ALA A 411 32.78 26.67 -25.82
C ALA A 411 32.47 27.50 -24.56
N ARG A 412 33.51 27.56 -23.70
CA ARG A 412 33.94 28.62 -22.79
C ARG A 412 32.91 29.36 -21.95
#